data_AF-A0AAE0B016-F1
#
_entry.id   AF-A0AAE0B016-F1
#
_cell.length_a   1.000
_cell.length_b   1.000
_cell.length_c   1.000
_cell.angle_alpha   90.00
_cell.angle_beta   90.00
_cell.angle_gamma   90.00
#
_symmetry.space_group_name_H-M   'P 1'
#
loop_
_entity.id
_entity.type
_entity.pdbx_description
1 polymer ?
#
loop_
_entity_poly.entity_id
_entity_poly.type
_entity_poly.pdbx_seq_one_letter_code
_entity_poly.pdbx_strand_id
1 'polypeptide(L)'
;MCTIMLLMPGQKSSPVSIVPTKERNLDYTSLCADYYKRETLVDAYSVHIMSAGHPNTWVVPVDIRQCVVLPSKSKKNKEQAGTGCPQENRFPSVSERTSTHKCRRCGETKHNSRRCTNTPALPGSSSQLVPDQYHRKCSVCHQVGHNKQPCPDIAFEIKGPSNPK
;
A
#
# COMPACT_ATOMS: atom_id res chain seq x y z
N MET A 1 11.80 -23.61 47.14
CA MET A 1 12.59 -24.46 46.23
C MET A 1 12.20 -24.07 44.82
N CYS A 2 13.05 -23.31 44.13
CA CYS A 2 12.74 -22.58 42.91
C CYS A 2 13.33 -23.33 41.71
N THR A 3 12.51 -24.02 40.93
CA THR A 3 12.93 -24.69 39.68
C THR A 3 12.73 -23.72 38.52
N ILE A 4 13.71 -22.85 38.30
CA ILE A 4 13.86 -22.11 37.05
C ILE A 4 14.14 -23.16 35.97
N MET A 5 13.15 -23.42 35.12
CA MET A 5 13.34 -24.19 33.90
C MET A 5 14.32 -23.42 33.02
N LEU A 6 15.55 -23.92 32.94
CA LEU A 6 16.56 -23.47 31.99
C LEU A 6 16.00 -23.66 30.57
N LEU A 7 15.56 -22.55 29.97
CA LEU A 7 15.25 -22.52 28.54
C LEU A 7 16.56 -22.76 27.77
N MET A 8 16.69 -23.96 27.20
CA MET A 8 17.82 -24.28 26.33
C MET A 8 17.76 -23.39 25.07
N PRO A 9 18.88 -22.79 24.63
CA PRO A 9 18.91 -22.01 23.40
C PRO A 9 18.70 -22.93 22.20
N GLY A 10 17.50 -22.88 21.64
CA GLY A 10 17.17 -23.50 20.36
C GLY A 10 18.06 -22.95 19.25
N GLN A 11 18.59 -23.88 18.46
CA GLN A 11 19.42 -23.68 17.27
C GLN A 11 18.85 -22.56 16.38
N LYS A 12 19.67 -21.55 16.08
CA LYS A 12 19.32 -20.43 15.19
C LYS A 12 19.20 -20.98 13.78
N SER A 13 18.00 -21.32 13.31
CA SER A 13 17.79 -21.59 11.90
C SER A 13 17.97 -20.28 11.11
N SER A 14 18.90 -20.36 10.16
CA SER A 14 19.26 -19.38 9.13
C SER A 14 18.04 -18.75 8.43
N PRO A 15 18.10 -17.50 7.91
CA PRO A 15 16.94 -16.78 7.42
C PRO A 15 16.28 -17.52 6.26
N VAL A 16 14.99 -17.81 6.40
CA VAL A 16 14.15 -18.32 5.32
C VAL A 16 14.13 -17.26 4.20
N SER A 17 14.91 -17.48 3.15
CA SER A 17 14.81 -16.71 1.91
C SER A 17 13.55 -17.14 1.18
N ILE A 18 12.50 -16.33 1.23
CA ILE A 18 11.29 -16.56 0.42
C ILE A 18 11.61 -16.07 -1.00
N VAL A 19 12.13 -16.96 -1.84
CA VAL A 19 12.15 -16.77 -3.29
C VAL A 19 10.80 -17.27 -3.82
N PRO A 20 9.97 -16.42 -4.45
CA PRO A 20 8.73 -16.90 -5.05
C PRO A 20 9.06 -17.58 -6.39
N THR A 21 9.40 -18.86 -6.37
CA THR A 21 9.38 -19.71 -7.57
C THR A 21 7.93 -20.06 -7.91
N LYS A 22 7.45 -19.60 -9.07
CA LYS A 22 6.07 -19.76 -9.59
C LYS A 22 5.62 -21.20 -9.87
N GLU A 23 6.42 -22.22 -9.57
CA GLU A 23 6.27 -23.55 -10.19
C GLU A 23 5.86 -24.67 -9.24
N ARG A 24 5.40 -24.36 -8.03
CA ARG A 24 4.93 -25.41 -7.13
C ARG A 24 3.58 -25.00 -6.60
N ASN A 25 2.58 -25.87 -6.81
CA ASN A 25 1.24 -25.79 -6.24
C ASN A 25 1.36 -26.07 -4.72
N LEU A 26 2.13 -25.23 -4.04
CA LEU A 26 2.44 -25.33 -2.63
C LEU A 26 1.30 -24.68 -1.88
N ASP A 27 0.78 -25.43 -0.92
CA ASP A 27 -0.10 -24.85 0.07
C ASP A 27 0.70 -23.83 0.89
N TYR A 28 0.32 -22.55 0.76
CA TYR A 28 0.95 -21.45 1.47
C TYR A 28 0.93 -21.65 2.99
N THR A 29 -0.04 -22.40 3.52
CA THR A 29 -0.11 -22.69 4.96
C THR A 29 1.04 -23.58 5.44
N SER A 30 1.57 -24.45 4.57
CA SER A 30 2.71 -25.33 4.87
C SER A 30 4.06 -24.60 4.93
N LEU A 31 4.15 -23.42 4.31
CA LEU A 31 5.33 -22.56 4.37
C LEU A 31 5.41 -21.78 5.69
N CYS A 32 4.30 -21.73 6.44
CA CYS A 32 4.24 -21.04 7.70
C CYS A 32 4.87 -21.91 8.79
N ALA A 33 5.99 -21.45 9.37
CA ALA A 33 6.56 -22.08 10.55
C ALA A 33 5.52 -22.11 11.69
N ASP A 34 5.54 -23.16 12.52
CA ASP A 34 4.52 -23.40 13.53
C ASP A 34 4.27 -22.19 14.45
N TYR A 35 5.33 -21.44 14.78
CA TYR A 35 5.25 -20.22 15.58
C TYR A 35 4.24 -19.16 15.05
N TYR A 36 4.05 -19.08 13.74
CA TYR A 36 3.17 -18.10 13.10
C TYR A 36 1.78 -18.65 12.75
N LYS A 37 1.44 -19.87 13.17
CA LYS A 37 0.09 -20.41 13.01
C LYS A 37 -0.89 -19.63 13.88
N ARG A 38 -2.13 -19.51 13.40
CA ARG A 38 -3.20 -18.77 14.09
C ARG A 38 -3.37 -19.25 15.53
N GLU A 39 -3.42 -20.56 15.73
CA GLU A 39 -3.59 -21.19 17.05
C GLU A 39 -2.46 -20.76 18.00
N THR A 40 -1.20 -20.88 17.56
CA THR A 40 -0.03 -20.49 18.34
C THR A 40 -0.02 -19.00 18.68
N LEU A 41 -0.44 -18.13 17.76
CA LEU A 41 -0.59 -16.71 18.03
C LEU A 41 -1.72 -16.44 19.03
N VAL A 42 -2.88 -17.06 18.87
CA VAL A 42 -4.01 -16.93 19.80
C VAL A 42 -3.59 -17.37 21.20
N ASP A 43 -2.89 -18.50 21.32
CA ASP A 43 -2.39 -19.00 22.60
C ASP A 43 -1.33 -18.08 23.21
N ALA A 44 -0.40 -17.55 22.41
CA ALA A 44 0.62 -16.62 22.88
C ALA A 44 0.00 -15.34 23.48
N TYR A 45 -1.10 -14.86 22.89
CA TYR A 45 -1.85 -13.69 23.37
C TYR A 45 -3.05 -14.06 24.26
N SER A 46 -3.27 -15.34 24.56
CA SER A 46 -4.34 -15.80 25.46
C SER A 46 -4.07 -15.42 26.92
N VAL A 47 -2.79 -15.17 27.23
CA VAL A 47 -2.38 -14.64 28.53
C VAL A 47 -3.10 -13.32 28.78
N HIS A 48 -3.77 -13.23 29.92
CA HIS A 48 -4.47 -12.03 30.33
C HIS A 48 -3.50 -10.86 30.38
N ILE A 49 -3.62 -9.95 29.41
CA ILE A 49 -2.97 -8.65 29.47
C ILE A 49 -3.62 -7.92 30.64
N MET A 50 -2.95 -7.90 31.78
CA MET A 50 -3.45 -7.19 32.95
C MET A 50 -3.73 -5.75 32.56
N SER A 51 -4.95 -5.29 32.81
CA SER A 51 -5.28 -3.88 32.68
C SER A 51 -4.30 -3.09 33.52
N ALA A 52 -3.64 -2.11 32.92
CA ALA A 52 -2.89 -1.14 33.70
C ALA A 52 -3.88 -0.52 34.71
N GLY A 53 -3.50 -0.49 36.00
CA GLY A 53 -4.35 0.06 37.05
C GLY A 53 -4.75 1.51 36.77
N HIS A 54 -5.70 2.05 37.52
CA HIS A 54 -6.09 3.45 37.37
C HIS A 54 -4.85 4.38 37.51
N PRO A 55 -4.63 5.39 36.66
CA PRO A 55 -3.43 6.22 36.71
C PRO A 55 -3.12 6.83 38.10
N ASN A 56 -4.16 7.14 38.88
CA ASN A 56 -4.02 7.65 40.25
C ASN A 56 -3.40 6.65 41.25
N THR A 57 -3.40 5.35 40.96
CA THR A 57 -2.75 4.34 41.82
C THR A 57 -1.28 4.12 41.44
N TRP A 58 -0.79 4.77 40.39
CA TRP A 58 0.58 4.58 39.93
C TRP A 58 1.55 5.36 40.82
N VAL A 59 2.44 4.62 41.49
CA VAL A 59 3.55 5.23 42.23
C VAL A 59 4.64 5.59 41.22
N VAL A 60 4.65 6.84 40.75
CA VAL A 60 5.72 7.33 39.87
C VAL A 60 6.93 7.73 40.73
N PRO A 61 8.14 7.18 40.51
CA PRO A 61 9.38 7.58 41.17
C PRO A 61 9.72 9.07 40.97
N VAL A 62 10.42 9.68 41.94
CA VAL A 62 10.70 11.13 41.95
C VAL A 62 11.55 11.57 40.75
N ASP A 63 12.52 10.75 40.37
CA ASP A 63 13.39 10.91 39.22
C ASP A 63 12.59 10.97 37.90
N ILE A 64 11.56 10.13 37.74
CA ILE A 64 10.70 10.13 36.56
C ILE A 64 9.75 11.34 36.57
N ARG A 65 9.22 11.74 37.74
CA ARG A 65 8.36 12.94 37.84
C ARG A 65 9.07 14.22 37.43
N GLN A 66 10.39 14.27 37.62
CA GLN A 66 11.23 15.42 37.28
C GLN A 66 11.68 15.43 35.81
N CYS A 67 11.52 14.31 35.09
CA CYS A 67 11.82 14.23 33.66
C CYS A 67 10.80 15.04 32.83
N VAL A 68 11.24 16.18 32.28
CA VAL A 68 10.46 16.93 31.29
C VAL A 68 10.69 16.33 29.91
N VAL A 69 9.72 15.55 29.42
CA VAL A 69 9.74 15.05 28.04
C VAL A 69 9.40 16.20 27.10
N LEU A 70 10.42 16.83 26.53
CA LEU A 70 10.21 17.84 25.50
C LEU A 70 9.72 17.16 24.21
N PRO A 71 8.71 17.73 23.52
CA PRO A 71 8.37 17.27 22.17
C PRO A 71 9.61 17.37 21.29
N SER A 72 9.77 16.43 20.35
CA SER A 72 10.86 16.48 19.39
C SER A 72 10.90 17.87 18.74
N LYS A 73 12.04 18.56 18.90
CA LYS A 73 12.24 19.91 18.34
C LYS A 73 12.29 19.91 16.81
N SER A 74 12.26 18.74 16.17
CA SER A 74 12.15 18.66 14.71
C SER A 74 10.76 19.15 14.28
N LYS A 75 10.64 20.47 14.04
CA LYS A 75 9.73 20.98 13.02
C LYS A 75 10.23 20.40 11.69
N LYS A 76 9.90 19.14 11.40
CA LYS A 76 9.79 18.75 10.00
C LYS A 76 8.59 19.55 9.51
N ASN A 77 8.87 20.69 8.90
CA ASN A 77 7.92 21.40 8.06
C ASN A 77 7.11 20.37 7.27
N LYS A 78 5.79 20.52 7.30
CA LYS A 78 4.82 19.61 6.66
C LYS A 78 5.10 19.43 5.16
N GLU A 79 5.89 20.31 4.58
CA GLU A 79 6.40 20.27 3.20
C GLU A 79 7.56 19.27 3.00
N GLN A 80 8.40 19.00 4.01
CA GLN A 80 9.44 17.94 3.95
C GLN A 80 8.97 16.63 4.59
N ALA A 81 7.88 16.65 5.36
CA ALA A 81 7.24 15.47 5.96
C ALA A 81 5.97 15.02 5.23
N GLY A 82 5.71 15.53 4.03
CA GLY A 82 4.72 14.94 3.13
C GLY A 82 5.29 13.64 2.56
N THR A 83 4.84 12.50 3.08
CA THR A 83 5.36 11.13 2.88
C THR A 83 6.68 10.86 3.62
N GLY A 84 6.68 9.97 4.60
CA GLY A 84 7.87 9.51 5.35
C GLY A 84 8.86 8.70 4.51
N CYS A 85 9.01 9.04 3.23
CA CYS A 85 9.99 8.48 2.32
C CYS A 85 11.11 9.53 2.15
N PRO A 86 12.38 9.18 2.38
CA PRO A 86 13.49 10.03 1.99
C PRO A 86 13.35 10.40 0.52
N GLN A 87 13.04 11.68 0.25
CA GLN A 87 13.06 12.22 -1.09
C GLN A 87 14.54 12.26 -1.50
N GLU A 88 14.87 11.48 -2.52
CA GLU A 88 16.07 11.65 -3.33
C GLU A 88 17.39 11.35 -2.59
N ASN A 89 17.71 10.06 -2.42
CA ASN A 89 19.07 9.50 -2.58
C ASN A 89 19.01 7.96 -2.45
N ARG A 90 18.15 7.33 -3.26
CA ARG A 90 18.14 5.87 -3.39
C ARG A 90 19.32 5.48 -4.28
N PHE A 91 20.25 4.69 -3.75
CA PHE A 91 21.18 3.94 -4.57
C PHE A 91 20.42 2.80 -5.27
N PRO A 92 20.39 2.75 -6.61
CA PRO A 92 19.73 1.66 -7.33
C PRO A 92 20.45 0.34 -7.06
N SER A 93 19.69 -0.75 -6.92
CA SER A 93 20.27 -2.10 -6.87
C SER A 93 20.85 -2.52 -8.23
N VAL A 94 21.75 -3.51 -8.24
CA VAL A 94 22.40 -4.00 -9.47
C VAL A 94 21.39 -4.46 -10.55
N SER A 95 20.19 -4.87 -10.15
CA SER A 95 19.11 -5.30 -11.04
C SER A 95 18.14 -4.18 -11.46
N GLU A 96 18.22 -3.00 -10.86
CA GLU A 96 17.37 -1.87 -11.24
C GLU A 96 17.85 -1.26 -12.56
N ARG A 97 17.05 -1.43 -13.62
CA ARG A 97 17.28 -0.70 -14.86
C ARG A 97 17.04 0.78 -14.61
N THR A 98 18.02 1.62 -14.91
CA THR A 98 17.87 3.08 -14.90
C THR A 98 16.89 3.47 -16.00
N SER A 99 15.60 3.55 -15.65
CA SER A 99 14.57 3.95 -16.60
C SER A 99 14.65 5.46 -16.82
N THR A 100 15.29 5.88 -17.91
CA THR A 100 15.29 7.28 -18.35
C THR A 100 13.94 7.59 -19.00
N HIS A 101 12.90 7.74 -18.19
CA HIS A 101 11.60 8.15 -18.68
C HIS A 101 11.72 9.56 -19.28
N LYS A 102 11.48 9.65 -20.60
CA LYS A 102 11.38 10.92 -21.32
C LYS A 102 9.98 11.50 -21.13
N CYS A 103 9.88 12.81 -20.97
CA CYS A 103 8.61 13.50 -20.94
C CYS A 103 7.88 13.32 -22.27
N ARG A 104 6.64 12.80 -22.27
CA ARG A 104 5.85 12.62 -23.50
C ARG A 104 5.53 13.93 -24.23
N ARG A 105 5.58 15.08 -23.54
CA ARG A 105 5.25 16.39 -24.10
C ARG A 105 6.45 17.05 -24.80
N CYS A 106 7.63 17.05 -24.18
CA CYS A 106 8.81 17.76 -24.69
C CYS A 106 10.01 16.85 -25.01
N GLY A 107 9.93 15.55 -24.72
CA GLY A 107 11.01 14.59 -24.97
C GLY A 107 12.17 14.62 -23.97
N GLU A 108 12.23 15.60 -23.06
CA GLU A 108 13.34 15.75 -22.10
C GLU A 108 13.24 14.79 -20.91
N THR A 109 14.39 14.41 -20.35
CA THR A 109 14.53 13.61 -19.13
C THR A 109 14.83 14.53 -17.95
N LYS A 110 13.89 14.71 -17.03
CA LYS A 110 14.08 15.39 -15.71
C LYS A 110 12.74 15.52 -15.00
N HIS A 111 11.67 15.65 -15.77
CA HIS A 111 10.33 15.90 -15.29
C HIS A 111 9.31 14.99 -15.96
N ASN A 112 8.16 14.80 -15.30
CA ASN A 112 7.04 14.06 -15.85
C ASN A 112 6.13 15.01 -16.67
N SER A 113 5.40 14.48 -17.65
CA SER A 113 4.48 15.23 -18.52
C SER A 113 3.45 16.05 -17.73
N ARG A 114 3.04 15.58 -16.54
CA ARG A 114 2.13 16.30 -15.62
C ARG A 114 2.70 17.61 -15.08
N ARG A 115 4.03 17.73 -14.96
CA ARG A 115 4.72 18.95 -14.47
C ARG A 115 5.58 19.62 -15.54
N CYS A 116 5.34 19.31 -16.81
CA CYS A 116 6.10 19.86 -17.93
C CYS A 116 5.71 21.32 -18.19
N THR A 117 6.64 22.24 -17.95
CA THR A 117 6.56 23.66 -18.32
C THR A 117 7.15 23.94 -19.70
N ASN A 118 7.90 23.00 -20.28
CA ASN A 118 8.49 23.16 -21.60
C ASN A 118 7.41 23.15 -22.69
N THR A 119 7.68 23.89 -23.76
CA THR A 119 6.87 23.86 -24.98
C THR A 119 6.84 22.44 -25.57
N PRO A 120 5.70 22.01 -26.16
CA PRO A 120 5.61 20.71 -26.80
C PRO A 120 6.68 20.57 -27.89
N ALA A 121 7.37 19.44 -27.92
CA ALA A 121 8.27 19.14 -29.02
C ALA A 121 7.45 19.02 -30.31
N LEU A 122 7.91 19.67 -31.38
CA LEU A 122 7.29 19.57 -32.70
C LEU A 122 7.15 18.08 -33.09
N PRO A 123 6.04 17.68 -33.72
CA PRO A 123 5.77 16.29 -34.04
C PRO A 123 6.71 15.80 -35.15
N GLY A 124 7.89 15.36 -34.75
CA GLY A 124 8.88 14.70 -35.59
C GLY A 124 9.38 13.45 -34.89
N SER A 125 8.89 12.30 -35.36
CA SER A 125 9.15 10.92 -34.92
C SER A 125 8.32 10.38 -33.73
N SER A 126 7.44 9.44 -34.10
CA SER A 126 6.70 8.50 -33.24
C SER A 126 5.41 8.98 -32.56
N SER A 127 4.54 9.65 -33.33
CA SER A 127 3.09 9.62 -33.09
C SER A 127 2.52 8.32 -33.64
N GLN A 128 2.52 7.25 -32.84
CA GLN A 128 1.61 6.14 -33.12
C GLN A 128 0.21 6.64 -32.74
N LEU A 129 -0.60 6.91 -33.77
CA LEU A 129 -2.03 7.19 -33.67
C LEU A 129 -2.64 6.18 -32.70
N VAL A 130 -3.12 6.65 -31.55
CA VAL A 130 -3.87 5.80 -30.62
C VAL A 130 -5.22 5.57 -31.30
N PRO A 131 -5.62 4.32 -31.63
CA PRO A 131 -6.93 4.09 -32.20
C PRO A 131 -8.01 4.55 -31.23
N ASP A 132 -9.05 5.20 -31.77
CA ASP A 132 -10.28 5.71 -31.14
C ASP A 132 -11.11 4.64 -30.38
N GLN A 133 -10.52 3.48 -30.09
CA GLN A 133 -11.22 2.25 -29.68
C GLN A 133 -11.24 2.02 -28.16
N TYR A 134 -10.66 2.88 -27.33
CA TYR A 134 -10.69 2.73 -25.87
C TYR A 134 -11.65 3.69 -25.15
N HIS A 135 -12.78 3.99 -25.77
CA HIS A 135 -13.93 4.52 -25.03
C HIS A 135 -14.78 3.34 -24.57
N ARG A 136 -14.81 3.09 -23.25
CA ARG A 136 -15.68 2.05 -22.68
C ARG A 136 -17.13 2.35 -23.07
N LYS A 137 -17.71 1.43 -23.85
CA LYS A 137 -19.10 1.48 -24.28
C LYS A 137 -20.00 0.98 -23.14
N CYS A 138 -21.17 1.58 -22.99
CA CYS A 138 -22.18 1.09 -22.06
C CYS A 138 -22.58 -0.34 -22.42
N SER A 139 -22.67 -1.23 -21.44
CA SER A 139 -23.03 -2.65 -21.68
C SER A 139 -24.49 -2.87 -22.08
N VAL A 140 -25.34 -1.83 -21.99
CA VAL A 140 -26.77 -1.88 -22.33
C VAL A 140 -26.98 -1.32 -23.74
N CYS A 141 -26.66 -0.04 -23.95
CA CYS A 141 -26.92 0.65 -25.21
C CYS A 141 -25.72 0.71 -26.17
N HIS A 142 -24.56 0.19 -25.75
CA HIS A 142 -23.31 0.18 -26.54
C HIS A 142 -22.77 1.57 -26.95
N GLN A 143 -23.33 2.66 -26.41
CA GLN A 143 -22.85 4.01 -26.64
C GLN A 143 -21.76 4.42 -25.64
N VAL A 144 -20.88 5.33 -26.06
CA VAL A 144 -19.80 5.89 -25.24
C VAL A 144 -20.30 7.07 -24.40
N GLY A 145 -19.58 7.42 -23.33
CA GLY A 145 -19.85 8.63 -22.53
C GLY A 145 -20.66 8.41 -21.25
N HIS A 146 -21.16 7.20 -20.99
CA HIS A 146 -21.85 6.86 -19.75
C HIS A 146 -21.65 5.38 -19.36
N ASN A 147 -21.95 5.02 -18.11
CA ASN A 147 -21.90 3.64 -17.60
C ASN A 147 -23.31 3.03 -17.54
N LYS A 148 -23.45 1.74 -17.21
CA LYS A 148 -24.75 1.05 -17.08
C LYS A 148 -25.74 1.83 -16.19
N GLN A 149 -25.32 2.30 -15.02
CA GLN A 149 -26.23 2.94 -14.04
C GLN A 149 -27.00 4.17 -14.58
N PRO A 150 -26.38 5.15 -15.23
CA PRO A 150 -27.07 6.30 -15.83
C PRO A 150 -27.57 6.06 -17.26
N CYS A 151 -27.68 4.81 -17.72
CA CYS A 151 -28.09 4.53 -19.10
C CYS A 151 -29.58 4.86 -19.31
N PRO A 152 -29.93 5.73 -20.27
CA PRO A 152 -31.32 6.13 -20.52
C PRO A 152 -32.20 4.93 -20.92
N ASP A 153 -31.65 3.92 -21.59
CA ASP A 153 -32.40 2.74 -22.04
C ASP A 153 -32.83 1.83 -20.87
N ILE A 154 -32.15 1.89 -19.72
CA ILE A 154 -32.60 1.21 -18.49
C ILE A 154 -33.81 1.93 -17.89
N ALA A 155 -33.92 3.24 -18.07
CA ALA A 155 -35.06 4.01 -17.56
C ALA A 155 -36.36 3.74 -18.36
N PHE A 156 -36.26 3.26 -19.61
CA PHE A 156 -37.41 2.94 -20.45
C PHE A 156 -38.07 1.59 -20.12
N GLU A 157 -37.36 0.60 -19.56
CA GLU A 157 -37.93 -0.71 -19.19
C GLU A 157 -38.88 -0.66 -17.98
N ILE A 158 -38.84 0.39 -17.15
CA ILE A 158 -39.69 0.49 -15.95
C ILE A 158 -41.11 1.01 -16.30
N LYS A 159 -41.33 1.54 -17.52
CA LYS A 159 -42.66 1.96 -18.00
C LYS A 159 -43.17 1.04 -19.10
N GLY A 160 -43.40 -0.23 -18.76
CA GLY A 160 -44.34 -1.06 -19.51
C GLY A 160 -45.79 -0.58 -19.30
N PRO A 161 -46.69 -0.72 -20.30
CA PRO A 161 -47.98 -0.05 -20.30
C PRO A 161 -48.99 -0.80 -19.41
N SER A 162 -49.61 -0.11 -18.45
CA SER A 162 -50.78 -0.63 -17.74
C SER A 162 -52.05 0.14 -18.17
N ASN A 163 -52.71 -0.47 -19.15
CA ASN A 163 -54.14 -0.54 -19.51
C ASN A 163 -55.07 0.71 -19.47
N PRO A 164 -55.78 1.05 -20.57
CA PRO A 164 -56.98 1.87 -20.48
C PRO A 164 -58.12 1.12 -19.76
N LYS A 165 -58.99 1.92 -19.12
CA LYS A 165 -60.13 1.55 -18.27
C LYS A 165 -61.12 0.57 -18.89
#